data_AF-A0A7M2WVR4-F1
#
_entry.id   AF-A0A7M2WVR4-F1
#
_cell.length_a   1.000
_cell.length_b   1.000
_cell.length_c   1.000
_cell.angle_alpha   90.00
_cell.angle_beta   90.00
_cell.angle_gamma   90.00
#
_symmetry.space_group_name_H-M   'P 1'
#
loop_
_entity.id
_entity.type
_entity.pdbx_description
1 polymer ?
#
loop_
_entity_poly.entity_id
_entity_poly.type
_entity_poly.pdbx_seq_one_letter_code
_entity_poly.pdbx_strand_id
1 'polypeptide(L)'
;MAGPSALVVFILLLLLAIAGCTYFALVWRETSARRAVALAEWAQATGFYFNPLAKLRPPRPFERFGTGVRIRNCLVSSKATVVEFSVDSPAKATVADDPAAMPSHRFNVLVWPVESDWPAIALRPAAAATSLSDILSLPSQAARFGSHRFVIHTDHRTTGKHLADSRVRGLLPADIGLLLLGRYMILDFSCRPFDGIEFNRMIAIAQQVLSHLPAAK
;
A
#
# COMPACT_ATOMS: atom_id res chain seq x y z
N MET A 1 -19.00 -34.73 51.50
CA MET A 1 -18.30 -34.59 50.21
C MET A 1 -17.20 -33.57 50.40
N ALA A 2 -15.93 -33.97 50.36
CA ALA A 2 -14.81 -33.03 50.49
C ALA A 2 -14.63 -32.28 49.17
N GLY A 3 -14.69 -30.94 49.20
CA GLY A 3 -14.43 -30.11 48.03
C GLY A 3 -12.94 -30.12 47.64
N PRO A 4 -12.60 -29.79 46.38
CA PRO A 4 -11.21 -29.69 45.97
C PRO A 4 -10.48 -28.61 46.78
N SER A 5 -9.24 -28.92 47.21
CA SER A 5 -8.38 -27.96 47.91
C SER A 5 -8.13 -26.74 47.04
N ALA A 6 -8.25 -25.54 47.61
CA ALA A 6 -7.99 -24.27 46.93
C ALA A 6 -6.60 -24.23 46.27
N LEU A 7 -5.61 -24.91 46.86
CA LEU A 7 -4.27 -25.07 46.29
C LEU A 7 -4.30 -25.78 44.93
N VAL A 8 -5.08 -26.87 44.82
CA VAL A 8 -5.19 -27.65 43.58
C VAL A 8 -5.84 -26.80 42.49
N VAL A 9 -6.91 -26.07 42.84
CA VAL A 9 -7.57 -25.15 41.91
C VAL A 9 -6.60 -24.07 41.44
N PHE A 10 -5.83 -23.47 42.35
CA PHE A 10 -4.81 -22.47 42.00
C PHE A 10 -3.73 -23.04 41.06
N ILE A 11 -3.19 -24.23 41.35
CA ILE A 11 -2.18 -24.88 40.49
C ILE A 11 -2.75 -25.16 39.10
N LEU A 12 -3.99 -25.65 39.00
CA LEU A 12 -4.65 -25.89 37.71
C LEU A 12 -4.85 -24.60 36.92
N LEU A 13 -5.26 -23.51 37.58
CA LEU A 13 -5.38 -22.18 36.95
C LEU A 13 -4.02 -21.66 36.48
N LEU A 14 -2.97 -21.84 37.26
CA LEU A 14 -1.61 -21.44 36.89
C LEU A 14 -1.10 -22.22 35.67
N LEU A 15 -1.29 -23.55 35.66
CA LEU A 15 -0.93 -24.39 34.52
C LEU A 15 -1.71 -24.00 33.26
N LEU A 16 -3.00 -23.70 33.40
CA LEU A 16 -3.83 -23.25 32.30
C LEU A 16 -3.36 -21.89 31.75
N ALA A 17 -3.00 -20.95 32.63
CA ALA A 17 -2.46 -19.65 32.23
C ALA A 17 -1.14 -19.80 31.47
N ILE A 18 -0.21 -20.63 31.95
CA ILE A 18 1.08 -20.90 31.29
C ILE A 18 0.86 -21.56 29.92
N ALA A 19 -0.05 -22.54 29.82
CA ALA A 19 -0.41 -23.18 28.56
C ALA A 19 -1.02 -22.17 27.56
N GLY A 20 -1.89 -21.28 28.03
CA GLY A 20 -2.47 -20.20 27.23
C GLY A 20 -1.41 -19.22 26.72
N CYS A 21 -0.50 -18.77 27.58
CA CYS A 21 0.59 -17.86 27.21
C CYS A 21 1.54 -18.48 26.19
N THR A 22 1.92 -19.76 26.37
CA THR A 22 2.81 -20.47 25.43
C THR A 22 2.15 -20.69 24.07
N TYR A 23 0.89 -21.13 24.05
CA TYR A 23 0.11 -21.23 22.80
C TYR A 23 0.03 -19.87 22.08
N PHE A 24 -0.32 -18.80 22.80
CA PHE A 24 -0.42 -17.46 22.23
C PHE A 24 0.93 -16.97 21.68
N ALA A 25 2.02 -17.17 22.43
CA ALA A 25 3.37 -16.80 21.99
C ALA A 25 3.80 -17.56 20.73
N LEU A 26 3.50 -18.87 20.64
CA LEU A 26 3.79 -19.68 19.47
C LEU A 26 2.97 -19.22 18.26
N VAL A 27 1.66 -18.98 18.42
CA VAL A 27 0.80 -18.48 17.35
C VAL A 27 1.26 -17.10 16.88
N TRP A 28 1.58 -16.19 17.79
CA TRP A 28 2.06 -14.86 17.45
C TRP A 28 3.39 -14.93 16.67
N ARG A 29 4.33 -15.74 17.17
CA ARG A 29 5.64 -15.93 16.53
C ARG A 29 5.46 -16.52 15.14
N GLU A 30 4.66 -17.56 15.00
CA GLU A 30 4.39 -18.21 13.71
C GLU A 30 3.69 -17.27 12.74
N THR A 31 2.65 -16.54 13.17
CA THR A 31 1.90 -15.65 12.26
C THR A 31 2.71 -14.44 11.81
N SER A 32 3.41 -13.77 12.74
CA SER A 32 4.22 -12.59 12.41
C SER A 32 5.47 -12.95 11.62
N ALA A 33 6.15 -14.04 11.98
CA ALA A 33 7.36 -14.49 11.29
C ALA A 33 7.03 -15.07 9.90
N ARG A 34 5.91 -15.80 9.73
CA ARG A 34 5.53 -16.37 8.42
C ARG A 34 5.40 -15.32 7.35
N ARG A 35 4.79 -14.16 7.66
CA ARG A 35 4.66 -13.09 6.66
C ARG A 35 6.02 -12.53 6.27
N ALA A 36 6.91 -12.30 7.23
CA ALA A 36 8.26 -11.79 6.95
C ALA A 36 9.10 -12.81 6.15
N VAL A 37 9.04 -14.09 6.53
CA VAL A 37 9.73 -15.19 5.83
C VAL A 37 9.20 -15.36 4.41
N ALA A 38 7.87 -15.42 4.23
CA ALA A 38 7.27 -15.54 2.91
C ALA A 38 7.61 -14.34 2.00
N LEU A 39 7.66 -13.12 2.54
CA LEU A 39 8.10 -11.94 1.79
C LEU A 39 9.59 -12.04 1.41
N ALA A 40 10.45 -12.54 2.32
CA ALA A 40 11.86 -12.73 2.04
C ALA A 40 12.12 -13.80 0.98
N GLU A 41 11.45 -14.95 1.08
CA GLU A 41 11.51 -16.03 0.10
C GLU A 41 11.03 -15.56 -1.27
N TRP A 42 9.88 -14.86 -1.32
CA TRP A 42 9.38 -14.28 -2.56
C TRP A 42 10.37 -13.27 -3.16
N ALA A 43 10.94 -12.39 -2.33
CA ALA A 43 11.87 -11.38 -2.79
C ALA A 43 13.11 -12.03 -3.42
N GLN A 44 13.71 -13.00 -2.73
CA GLN A 44 14.84 -13.76 -3.23
C GLN A 44 14.53 -14.48 -4.55
N ALA A 45 13.37 -15.13 -4.64
CA ALA A 45 12.96 -15.85 -5.85
C ALA A 45 12.73 -14.95 -7.08
N THR A 46 12.39 -13.67 -6.87
CA THR A 46 12.05 -12.72 -7.93
C THR A 46 13.14 -11.68 -8.20
N GLY A 47 14.26 -11.76 -7.49
CA GLY A 47 15.37 -10.79 -7.60
C GLY A 47 15.08 -9.44 -6.94
N PHE A 48 14.10 -9.38 -6.05
CA PHE A 48 13.88 -8.26 -5.15
C PHE A 48 14.72 -8.42 -3.87
N TYR A 49 15.02 -7.31 -3.22
CA TYR A 49 15.68 -7.30 -1.91
C TYR A 49 15.09 -6.22 -1.02
N PHE A 50 15.14 -6.43 0.30
CA PHE A 50 14.70 -5.42 1.26
C PHE A 50 15.68 -4.25 1.30
N ASN A 51 15.16 -3.03 1.23
CA ASN A 51 15.93 -1.81 1.42
C ASN A 51 15.67 -1.24 2.82
N PRO A 52 16.50 -1.55 3.83
CA PRO A 52 16.29 -1.06 5.20
C PRO A 52 16.49 0.47 5.30
N LEU A 53 17.29 1.06 4.41
CA LEU A 53 17.53 2.50 4.37
C LEU A 53 16.30 3.29 3.93
N ALA A 54 15.32 2.63 3.30
CA ALA A 54 14.07 3.27 2.89
C ALA A 54 13.28 3.84 4.07
N LYS A 55 13.50 3.35 5.29
CA LYS A 55 12.90 3.90 6.53
C LYS A 55 13.45 5.27 6.89
N LEU A 56 14.71 5.54 6.55
CA LEU A 56 15.38 6.81 6.79
C LEU A 56 15.17 7.77 5.61
N ARG A 57 15.15 7.22 4.38
CA ARG A 57 15.01 7.98 3.15
C ARG A 57 13.99 7.31 2.22
N PRO A 58 12.77 7.86 2.10
CA PRO A 58 11.75 7.31 1.21
C PRO A 58 12.27 7.18 -0.23
N PRO A 59 11.92 6.10 -0.96
CA PRO A 59 12.31 5.97 -2.36
C PRO A 59 11.60 7.00 -3.23
N ARG A 60 12.18 7.36 -4.36
CA ARG A 60 11.51 8.21 -5.35
C ARG A 60 10.23 7.53 -5.89
N PRO A 61 9.15 8.27 -6.18
CA PRO A 61 9.01 9.72 -6.04
C PRO A 61 8.53 10.17 -4.65
N PHE A 62 8.52 9.28 -3.64
CA PHE A 62 7.97 9.57 -2.32
C PHE A 62 8.81 10.53 -1.46
N GLU A 63 10.02 10.89 -1.90
CA GLU A 63 10.84 11.92 -1.26
C GLU A 63 10.09 13.26 -1.09
N ARG A 64 9.06 13.52 -1.91
CA ARG A 64 8.27 14.76 -1.90
C ARG A 64 7.20 14.85 -0.81
N PHE A 65 6.80 13.74 -0.19
CA PHE A 65 5.70 13.74 0.79
C PHE A 65 6.11 14.22 2.19
N GLY A 66 7.37 14.62 2.39
CA GLY A 66 7.86 15.18 3.66
C GLY A 66 7.92 14.16 4.80
N THR A 67 7.88 14.65 6.04
CA THR A 67 8.10 13.86 7.27
C THR A 67 6.88 13.05 7.72
N GLY A 68 5.70 13.25 7.11
CA GLY A 68 4.47 12.55 7.48
C GLY A 68 4.35 11.11 6.97
N VAL A 69 5.34 10.61 6.22
CA VAL A 69 5.33 9.28 5.62
C VAL A 69 6.24 8.33 6.38
N ARG A 70 5.67 7.24 6.89
CA ARG A 70 6.41 6.17 7.57
C ARG A 70 6.46 4.94 6.68
N ILE A 71 7.63 4.66 6.10
CA ILE A 71 7.86 3.44 5.31
C ILE A 71 7.94 2.23 6.26
N ARG A 72 7.10 1.22 6.04
CA ARG A 72 7.08 -0.03 6.80
C ARG A 72 7.93 -1.10 6.12
N ASN A 73 7.66 -1.34 4.84
CA ASN A 73 8.37 -2.29 4.00
C ASN A 73 8.75 -1.63 2.67
N CYS A 74 9.95 -1.92 2.16
CA CYS A 74 10.41 -1.45 0.86
C CYS A 74 11.24 -2.56 0.23
N LEU A 75 10.72 -3.12 -0.86
CA LEU A 75 11.39 -4.13 -1.67
C LEU A 75 11.79 -3.48 -2.99
N VAL A 76 13.06 -3.59 -3.34
CA VAL A 76 13.64 -2.97 -4.55
C VAL A 76 14.14 -4.07 -5.47
N SER A 77 13.94 -3.89 -6.77
CA SER A 77 14.58 -4.65 -7.83
C SER A 77 15.20 -3.69 -8.85
N SER A 78 15.85 -4.23 -9.88
CA SER A 78 16.35 -3.42 -10.99
C SER A 78 15.25 -2.74 -11.82
N LYS A 79 14.01 -3.26 -11.80
CA LYS A 79 12.91 -2.80 -12.65
C LYS A 79 11.82 -2.03 -11.90
N ALA A 80 11.59 -2.36 -10.63
CA ALA A 80 10.47 -1.83 -9.87
C ALA A 80 10.76 -1.81 -8.37
N THR A 81 10.01 -0.98 -7.65
CA THR A 81 10.05 -0.87 -6.19
C THR A 81 8.65 -1.09 -5.62
N VAL A 82 8.50 -2.00 -4.67
CA VAL A 82 7.26 -2.24 -3.93
C VAL A 82 7.37 -1.62 -2.55
N VAL A 83 6.42 -0.77 -2.17
CA VAL A 83 6.47 -0.01 -0.92
C VAL A 83 5.18 -0.19 -0.15
N GLU A 84 5.31 -0.48 1.13
CA GLU A 84 4.24 -0.36 2.13
C GLU A 84 4.59 0.81 3.04
N PHE A 85 3.69 1.77 3.14
CA PHE A 85 3.88 2.91 4.03
C PHE A 85 2.59 3.32 4.71
N SER A 86 2.70 4.13 5.76
CA SER A 86 1.57 4.80 6.36
C SER A 86 1.77 6.30 6.35
N VAL A 87 0.69 7.04 6.13
CA VAL A 87 0.69 8.50 6.27
C VAL A 87 0.03 8.83 7.59
N ASP A 88 0.75 9.57 8.43
CA ASP A 88 0.19 10.12 9.64
C ASP A 88 -0.74 11.27 9.20
N SER A 89 -2.05 11.09 9.40
CA SER A 89 -3.04 12.11 9.02
C SER A 89 -2.70 13.39 9.79
N PRO A 90 -2.56 14.56 9.15
CA PRO A 90 -2.43 15.84 9.84
C PRO A 90 -3.79 16.25 10.41
N ALA A 91 -4.43 15.38 11.19
CA ALA A 91 -5.57 15.74 11.99
C ALA A 91 -5.06 16.63 13.11
N LYS A 92 -5.25 17.95 12.94
CA LYS A 92 -5.35 18.99 13.97
C LYS A 92 -5.04 18.46 15.37
N ALA A 93 -3.79 18.66 15.81
CA ALA A 93 -3.38 18.56 17.21
C ALA A 93 -4.01 19.70 18.04
N THR A 94 -5.32 19.86 17.96
CA THR A 94 -6.13 20.79 18.75
C THR A 94 -7.26 19.98 19.35
N VAL A 95 -6.91 19.09 20.26
CA VAL A 95 -7.54 18.79 21.56
C VAL A 95 -6.76 17.57 22.06
N ALA A 96 -5.87 17.80 23.01
CA ALA A 96 -5.24 16.71 23.77
C ALA A 96 -6.35 15.90 24.46
N ASP A 97 -6.17 14.57 24.52
CA ASP A 97 -6.96 13.59 25.31
C ASP A 97 -8.05 12.75 24.63
N ASP A 98 -8.12 12.64 23.29
CA ASP A 98 -8.92 11.55 22.69
C ASP A 98 -8.06 10.31 22.35
N PRO A 99 -8.18 9.18 23.08
CA PRO A 99 -7.50 7.92 22.76
C PRO A 99 -7.99 7.28 21.44
N ALA A 100 -9.00 7.86 20.78
CA ALA A 100 -9.45 7.49 19.44
C ALA A 100 -8.64 8.18 18.31
N ALA A 101 -7.32 8.29 18.45
CA ALA A 101 -6.44 8.81 17.40
C ALA A 101 -6.77 8.14 16.06
N MET A 102 -7.11 8.96 15.05
CA MET A 102 -7.56 8.44 13.74
C MET A 102 -6.59 7.37 13.21
N PRO A 103 -7.12 6.29 12.62
CA PRO A 103 -6.27 5.19 12.15
C PRO A 103 -5.30 5.69 11.08
N SER A 104 -4.00 5.45 11.29
CA SER A 104 -2.98 5.69 10.27
C SER A 104 -3.38 4.96 8.97
N HIS A 105 -3.52 5.69 7.86
CA HIS A 105 -3.86 5.07 6.59
C HIS A 105 -2.64 4.35 6.02
N ARG A 106 -2.78 3.06 5.77
CA ARG A 106 -1.75 2.22 5.16
C ARG A 106 -1.93 2.18 3.65
N PHE A 107 -0.83 2.36 2.94
CA PHE A 107 -0.76 2.33 1.49
C PHE A 107 0.18 1.23 1.02
N ASN A 108 -0.24 0.53 -0.03
CA ASN A 108 0.53 -0.50 -0.71
C ASN A 108 0.68 -0.09 -2.17
N VAL A 109 1.92 0.08 -2.62
CA VAL A 109 2.18 0.65 -3.95
C VAL A 109 3.31 -0.09 -4.67
N LEU A 110 3.18 -0.18 -5.98
CA LEU A 110 4.24 -0.60 -6.90
C LEU A 110 4.67 0.62 -7.69
N VAL A 111 5.95 0.97 -7.60
CA VAL A 111 6.58 2.04 -8.38
C VAL A 111 7.38 1.43 -9.52
N TRP A 112 7.12 1.94 -10.72
CA TRP A 112 7.77 1.52 -11.94
C TRP A 112 8.35 2.73 -12.69
N PRO A 113 9.66 2.79 -12.97
CA PRO A 113 10.25 3.86 -13.76
C PRO A 113 9.76 3.82 -15.20
N VAL A 114 9.37 4.98 -15.74
CA VAL A 114 8.96 5.14 -17.14
C VAL A 114 9.89 6.10 -17.86
N GLU A 115 10.05 5.91 -19.17
CA GLU A 115 10.96 6.72 -19.98
C GLU A 115 10.43 8.15 -20.17
N SER A 116 9.11 8.28 -20.36
CA SER A 116 8.46 9.56 -20.58
C SER A 116 8.24 10.32 -19.28
N ASP A 117 8.33 11.65 -19.34
CA ASP A 117 8.01 12.52 -18.21
C ASP A 117 6.52 12.88 -18.24
N TRP A 118 5.78 12.47 -17.22
CA TRP A 118 4.35 12.68 -17.12
C TRP A 118 3.99 13.81 -16.14
N PRO A 119 3.00 14.65 -16.47
CA PRO A 119 2.35 15.46 -15.45
C PRO A 119 1.71 14.58 -14.36
N ALA A 120 1.42 15.17 -13.19
CA ALA A 120 0.77 14.47 -12.10
C ALA A 120 -0.69 14.13 -12.48
N ILE A 121 -0.95 12.87 -12.79
CA ILE A 121 -2.29 12.39 -13.17
C ILE A 121 -2.59 11.07 -12.50
N ALA A 122 -3.79 10.94 -11.95
CA ALA A 122 -4.26 9.70 -11.33
C ALA A 122 -5.58 9.21 -11.92
N LEU A 123 -5.69 7.90 -12.11
CA LEU A 123 -6.93 7.16 -12.22
C LEU A 123 -7.25 6.59 -10.84
N ARG A 124 -8.09 7.30 -10.10
CA ARG A 124 -8.52 6.91 -8.76
C ARG A 124 -9.69 5.92 -8.86
N PRO A 125 -9.64 4.75 -8.20
CA PRO A 125 -10.81 3.86 -8.10
C PRO A 125 -12.01 4.60 -7.51
N ALA A 126 -13.17 4.53 -8.16
CA ALA A 126 -14.36 5.28 -7.72
C ALA A 126 -14.88 4.78 -6.35
N ALA A 127 -14.71 3.49 -6.06
CA ALA A 127 -15.19 2.85 -4.83
C ALA A 127 -14.17 2.85 -3.68
N ALA A 128 -12.92 3.28 -3.89
CA ALA A 128 -11.93 3.26 -2.82
C ALA A 128 -12.19 4.38 -1.80
N ALA A 129 -12.23 4.05 -0.52
CA ALA A 129 -12.40 5.05 0.54
C ALA A 129 -11.20 6.02 0.60
N THR A 130 -9.99 5.49 0.45
CA THR A 130 -8.74 6.26 0.42
C THR A 130 -7.86 5.82 -0.73
N SER A 131 -7.18 6.76 -1.36
CA SER A 131 -6.26 6.54 -2.48
C SER A 131 -5.05 7.45 -2.35
N LEU A 132 -3.91 7.03 -2.88
CA LEU A 132 -2.70 7.84 -2.96
C LEU A 132 -2.94 9.19 -3.65
N SER A 133 -3.86 9.24 -4.61
CA SER A 133 -4.28 10.47 -5.29
C SER A 133 -4.80 11.54 -4.33
N ASP A 134 -5.42 11.11 -3.23
CA ASP A 134 -6.03 12.02 -2.24
C ASP A 134 -4.94 12.73 -1.43
N ILE A 135 -3.82 12.04 -1.15
CA ILE A 135 -2.66 12.63 -0.47
C ILE A 135 -1.99 13.69 -1.34
N LEU A 136 -1.94 13.46 -2.66
CA LEU A 136 -1.37 14.42 -3.60
C LEU A 136 -2.25 15.63 -3.85
N SER A 137 -3.47 15.67 -3.31
CA SER A 137 -4.41 16.79 -3.47
C SER A 137 -4.67 17.16 -4.94
N LEU A 138 -4.64 16.17 -5.84
CA LEU A 138 -4.84 16.42 -7.27
C LEU A 138 -6.32 16.78 -7.56
N PRO A 139 -6.58 17.83 -8.35
CA PRO A 139 -7.95 18.26 -8.63
C PRO A 139 -8.72 17.21 -9.43
N SER A 140 -9.95 16.91 -8.99
CA SER A 140 -10.81 15.92 -9.63
C SER A 140 -11.45 16.47 -10.91
N GLN A 141 -11.50 15.64 -11.95
CA GLN A 141 -12.16 15.91 -13.23
C GLN A 141 -13.34 14.94 -13.47
N ALA A 142 -13.98 14.44 -12.41
CA ALA A 142 -15.04 13.43 -12.44
C ALA A 142 -16.14 13.71 -13.48
N ALA A 143 -16.62 14.96 -13.56
CA ALA A 143 -17.72 15.35 -14.43
C ALA A 143 -17.41 15.23 -15.94
N ARG A 144 -16.13 15.12 -16.32
CA ARG A 144 -15.71 15.18 -17.74
C ARG A 144 -15.17 13.86 -18.26
N PHE A 145 -14.45 13.12 -17.42
CA PHE A 145 -13.71 11.93 -17.82
C PHE A 145 -13.99 10.72 -16.92
N GLY A 146 -14.91 10.87 -15.97
CA GLY A 146 -15.31 9.82 -15.05
C GLY A 146 -15.87 8.61 -15.79
N SER A 147 -15.52 7.43 -15.30
CA SER A 147 -16.25 6.20 -15.58
C SER A 147 -16.84 5.69 -14.27
N HIS A 148 -17.76 4.74 -14.33
CA HIS A 148 -18.28 4.09 -13.12
C HIS A 148 -17.18 3.44 -12.26
N ARG A 149 -16.01 3.13 -12.84
CA ARG A 149 -14.91 2.45 -12.16
C ARG A 149 -13.81 3.39 -11.66
N PHE A 150 -13.59 4.50 -12.35
CA PHE A 150 -12.47 5.40 -12.08
C PHE A 150 -12.84 6.88 -12.23
N VAL A 151 -12.29 7.69 -11.34
CA VAL A 151 -12.30 9.15 -11.38
C VAL A 151 -10.90 9.63 -11.75
N ILE A 152 -10.80 10.54 -12.73
CA ILE A 152 -9.51 11.11 -13.14
C ILE A 152 -9.21 12.34 -12.28
N HIS A 153 -8.01 12.39 -11.72
CA HIS A 153 -7.48 13.56 -11.01
C HIS A 153 -6.25 14.08 -11.75
N THR A 154 -6.27 15.34 -12.16
CA THR A 154 -5.19 15.97 -12.92
C THR A 154 -5.40 17.48 -12.99
N ASP A 155 -4.30 18.22 -12.94
CA ASP A 155 -4.18 19.63 -13.29
C ASP A 155 -4.13 19.87 -14.81
N HIS A 156 -3.65 18.88 -15.58
CA HIS A 156 -3.50 18.96 -17.04
C HIS A 156 -4.65 18.30 -17.80
N ARG A 157 -5.57 19.13 -18.31
CA ARG A 157 -6.80 18.68 -19.00
C ARG A 157 -6.55 17.85 -20.26
N THR A 158 -5.59 18.23 -21.10
CA THR A 158 -5.28 17.55 -22.36
C THR A 158 -4.77 16.13 -22.12
N THR A 159 -3.81 15.99 -21.19
CA THR A 159 -3.26 14.71 -20.76
C THR A 159 -4.32 13.86 -20.04
N GLY A 160 -5.17 14.51 -19.23
CA GLY A 160 -6.37 13.92 -18.62
C GLY A 160 -7.26 13.22 -19.62
N LYS A 161 -7.63 13.93 -20.69
CA LYS A 161 -8.44 13.38 -21.78
C LYS A 161 -7.71 12.25 -22.51
N HIS A 162 -6.43 12.43 -22.83
CA HIS A 162 -5.63 11.43 -23.53
C HIS A 162 -5.56 10.10 -22.75
N LEU A 163 -5.38 10.17 -21.43
CA LEU A 163 -5.41 9.00 -20.57
C LEU A 163 -6.82 8.40 -20.46
N ALA A 164 -7.86 9.24 -20.39
CA ALA A 164 -9.27 8.81 -20.35
C ALA A 164 -9.67 8.00 -21.59
N ASP A 165 -9.20 8.43 -22.75
CA ASP A 165 -9.48 7.84 -24.06
C ASP A 165 -8.57 6.61 -24.33
N SER A 166 -7.57 6.36 -23.47
CA SER A 166 -6.64 5.24 -23.61
C SER A 166 -7.23 3.89 -23.17
N ARG A 167 -6.60 2.80 -23.64
CA ARG A 167 -6.97 1.42 -23.25
C ARG A 167 -6.56 1.08 -21.82
N VAL A 168 -5.66 1.84 -21.21
CA VAL A 168 -5.12 1.59 -19.86
C VAL A 168 -6.24 1.44 -18.82
N ARG A 169 -7.28 2.28 -18.91
CA ARG A 169 -8.43 2.22 -18.00
C ARG A 169 -9.17 0.88 -18.04
N GLY A 170 -9.20 0.23 -19.20
CA GLY A 170 -9.83 -1.10 -19.36
C GLY A 170 -8.96 -2.23 -18.80
N LEU A 171 -7.65 -2.04 -18.73
CA LEU A 171 -6.68 -3.04 -18.23
C LEU A 171 -6.58 -3.05 -16.71
N LEU A 172 -6.84 -1.93 -16.05
CA LEU A 172 -6.77 -1.83 -14.60
C LEU A 172 -7.96 -2.52 -13.92
N PRO A 173 -7.74 -3.32 -12.87
CA PRO A 173 -8.81 -3.77 -11.98
C PRO A 173 -9.49 -2.58 -11.29
N ALA A 174 -10.78 -2.71 -10.95
CA ALA A 174 -11.61 -1.58 -10.48
C ALA A 174 -11.19 -1.03 -9.11
N ASP A 175 -10.35 -1.77 -8.39
CA ASP A 175 -9.85 -1.50 -7.06
C ASP A 175 -8.38 -1.05 -7.04
N ILE A 176 -7.72 -1.01 -8.21
CA ILE A 176 -6.32 -0.60 -8.35
C ILE A 176 -6.23 0.80 -8.95
N GLY A 177 -5.62 1.72 -8.21
CA GLY A 177 -5.32 3.06 -8.71
C GLY A 177 -4.09 3.08 -9.60
N LEU A 178 -4.08 4.00 -10.55
CA LEU A 178 -2.89 4.33 -11.34
C LEU A 178 -2.55 5.79 -11.10
N LEU A 179 -1.29 6.09 -10.86
CA LEU A 179 -0.75 7.44 -10.75
C LEU A 179 0.48 7.54 -11.64
N LEU A 180 0.52 8.53 -12.52
CA LEU A 180 1.69 8.91 -13.29
C LEU A 180 2.23 10.20 -12.68
N LEU A 181 3.52 10.21 -12.34
CA LEU A 181 4.16 11.33 -11.67
C LEU A 181 5.62 11.45 -12.12
N GLY A 182 5.86 12.38 -13.05
CA GLY A 182 7.14 12.53 -13.72
C GLY A 182 7.52 11.25 -14.46
N ARG A 183 8.73 10.74 -14.20
CA ARG A 183 9.24 9.48 -14.76
C ARG A 183 8.84 8.22 -13.99
N TYR A 184 7.72 8.26 -13.29
CA TYR A 184 7.23 7.11 -12.51
C TYR A 184 5.77 6.82 -12.81
N MET A 185 5.49 5.54 -13.00
CA MET A 185 4.17 4.95 -12.93
C MET A 185 4.02 4.28 -11.57
N ILE A 186 2.93 4.54 -10.88
CA ILE A 186 2.63 4.02 -9.55
C ILE A 186 1.29 3.31 -9.62
N LEU A 187 1.27 2.04 -9.23
CA LEU A 187 0.03 1.30 -9.00
C LEU A 187 -0.28 1.32 -7.51
N ASP A 188 -1.46 1.82 -7.15
CA ASP A 188 -1.99 1.83 -5.79
C ASP A 188 -2.92 0.63 -5.60
N PHE A 189 -2.50 -0.31 -4.75
CA PHE A 189 -3.25 -1.51 -4.40
C PHE A 189 -3.51 -1.58 -2.89
N SER A 190 -3.70 -0.43 -2.25
CA SER A 190 -3.86 -0.30 -0.79
C SER A 190 -5.06 -1.06 -0.21
N CYS A 191 -6.05 -1.40 -1.05
CA CYS A 191 -7.19 -2.24 -0.70
C CYS A 191 -6.87 -3.74 -0.65
N ARG A 192 -5.68 -4.16 -1.12
CA ARG A 192 -5.27 -5.56 -1.22
C ARG A 192 -4.18 -5.92 -0.19
N PRO A 193 -4.02 -7.20 0.13
CA PRO A 193 -2.89 -7.66 0.95
C PRO A 193 -1.53 -7.27 0.37
N PHE A 194 -0.55 -7.01 1.24
CA PHE A 194 0.83 -6.77 0.86
C PHE A 194 1.61 -8.09 1.00
N ASP A 195 1.51 -8.90 -0.05
CA ASP A 195 2.12 -10.23 -0.18
C ASP A 195 2.61 -10.51 -1.62
N GLY A 196 3.39 -11.58 -1.77
CA GLY A 196 4.01 -11.95 -3.04
C GLY A 196 3.04 -12.27 -4.19
N ILE A 197 1.82 -12.73 -3.88
CA ILE A 197 0.81 -13.05 -4.90
C ILE A 197 0.34 -11.74 -5.54
N GLU A 198 -0.02 -10.76 -4.71
CA GLU A 198 -0.43 -9.45 -5.21
C GLU A 198 0.72 -8.72 -5.90
N PHE A 199 1.96 -8.86 -5.44
CA PHE A 199 3.11 -8.25 -6.13
C PHE A 199 3.29 -8.78 -7.55
N ASN A 200 3.21 -10.10 -7.74
CA ASN A 200 3.29 -10.71 -9.07
C ASN A 200 2.16 -10.21 -9.98
N ARG A 201 0.94 -10.08 -9.45
CA ARG A 201 -0.20 -9.51 -10.17
C ARG A 201 0.06 -8.05 -10.56
N MET A 202 0.54 -7.23 -9.63
CA MET A 202 0.82 -5.81 -9.89
C MET A 202 1.96 -5.64 -10.90
N ILE A 203 2.99 -6.47 -10.86
CA ILE A 203 4.08 -6.48 -11.85
C ILE A 203 3.54 -6.80 -13.25
N ALA A 204 2.69 -7.83 -13.37
CA ALA A 204 2.07 -8.19 -14.64
C ALA A 204 1.16 -7.08 -15.19
N ILE A 205 0.33 -6.47 -14.32
CA ILE A 205 -0.51 -5.32 -14.68
C ILE A 205 0.36 -4.14 -15.11
N ALA A 206 1.43 -3.84 -14.37
CA ALA A 206 2.33 -2.74 -14.71
C ALA A 206 2.93 -2.94 -16.11
N GLN A 207 3.42 -4.14 -16.43
CA GLN A 207 3.95 -4.46 -17.76
C GLN A 207 2.90 -4.27 -18.86
N GLN A 208 1.67 -4.74 -18.64
CA GLN A 208 0.57 -4.57 -19.60
C GLN A 208 0.15 -3.11 -19.77
N VAL A 209 0.12 -2.34 -18.67
CA VAL A 209 -0.20 -0.91 -18.70
C VAL A 209 0.88 -0.16 -19.46
N LEU A 210 2.16 -0.44 -19.21
CA LEU A 210 3.28 0.21 -19.89
C LEU A 210 3.22 0.03 -21.41
N SER A 211 2.88 -1.17 -21.88
CA SER A 211 2.79 -1.43 -23.33
C SER A 211 1.60 -0.72 -24.00
N HIS A 212 0.68 -0.17 -23.22
CA HIS A 212 -0.51 0.56 -23.69
C HIS A 212 -0.57 2.01 -23.22
N LEU A 213 0.46 2.46 -22.50
CA LEU A 213 0.53 3.83 -22.01
C LEU A 213 0.71 4.74 -23.23
N PRO A 214 -0.17 5.71 -23.44
CA PRO A 214 -0.06 6.54 -24.63
C PRO A 214 1.16 7.47 -24.49
N ALA A 215 1.81 7.89 -25.57
CA ALA A 215 2.99 8.75 -25.46
C ALA A 215 2.69 10.03 -24.66
N ALA A 216 3.61 10.43 -23.76
CA ALA A 216 3.50 11.70 -23.07
C ALA A 216 3.54 12.83 -24.10
N LYS A 217 2.63 13.79 -23.96
CA LYS A 217 2.54 14.99 -24.81
C LYS A 217 2.86 16.22 -23.98
#